data_AF-A0AAJ1VK70-F1
#
_entry.id   AF-A0AAJ1VK70-F1
#
_cell.length_a   1.000
_cell.length_b   1.000
_cell.length_c   1.000
_cell.angle_alpha   90.00
_cell.angle_beta   90.00
_cell.angle_gamma   90.00
#
_symmetry.space_group_name_H-M   'P 1'
#
loop_
_entity.id
_entity.type
_entity.pdbx_description
1 polymer ?
#
loop_
_entity_poly.entity_id
_entity_poly.type
_entity_poly.pdbx_seq_one_letter_code
_entity_poly.pdbx_strand_id
1 'polypeptide(L)'
;MIKSVSTIFIFSILLILSSCDNKPKKADKKEAEKEVAKTVYPSDVIPFFDHWKLILGDGTNAGIANNFENKDFFYATNDKKEDWVVFKSPNGGNTHGTSNNTRTELAQVKKWYPKTANDKLTATLKVMNVSATGDARVAASHAVVVGQIHSADKHENEPLKIFYKKYPGHTKGSVFWHYEINTAGEDNSGRWDYSYAVWGDDFSVVGTDANTPPEEPKDGIALDEEFSYEIEVKDGIMNLKFTSEGHETKTFTKNLIESEYTTKDDIPEQTRKLFGPLGQDGVERKEAYAGEGCFFKLGTYNQTNGKSPEVNRNWCSGAETHGGDVKKQYADGNYAEVWFKTASITISSNSVSNDGYFSKNDLLYQKEAKH
;
A
#
# COMPACT_ATOMS: atom_id res chain seq x y z
N MET A 1 64.77 -79.44 24.73
CA MET A 1 63.74 -79.73 23.72
C MET A 1 64.08 -78.91 22.49
N ILE A 2 64.45 -79.60 21.39
CA ILE A 2 64.30 -79.21 19.97
C ILE A 2 65.09 -77.95 19.49
N LYS A 3 66.28 -78.15 18.91
CA LYS A 3 66.65 -78.07 17.45
C LYS A 3 66.79 -76.63 16.93
N SER A 4 67.69 -76.24 16.02
CA SER A 4 68.82 -76.84 15.30
C SER A 4 69.24 -75.79 14.26
N VAL A 5 70.54 -75.46 14.23
CA VAL A 5 71.41 -75.31 13.03
C VAL A 5 71.17 -74.18 12.01
N SER A 6 72.21 -73.34 11.89
CA SER A 6 72.91 -72.77 10.70
C SER A 6 72.09 -72.24 9.52
N THR A 7 72.47 -71.14 8.87
CA THR A 7 73.62 -71.12 7.93
C THR A 7 73.97 -69.68 7.47
N ILE A 8 75.26 -69.51 7.20
CA ILE A 8 76.07 -68.35 6.77
C ILE A 8 75.85 -68.05 5.27
N PHE A 9 75.84 -66.77 4.83
CA PHE A 9 76.78 -66.20 3.83
C PHE A 9 76.45 -64.76 3.36
N ILE A 10 77.51 -64.12 2.86
CA ILE A 10 77.84 -62.70 2.63
C ILE A 10 77.52 -62.27 1.18
N PHE A 11 77.23 -60.96 0.96
CA PHE A 11 77.66 -60.04 -0.14
C PHE A 11 76.53 -59.02 -0.41
N SER A 12 76.65 -57.70 -0.18
CA SER A 12 77.49 -56.65 -0.80
C SER A 12 76.71 -55.77 -1.81
N ILE A 13 76.73 -54.45 -1.53
CA ILE A 13 76.73 -53.30 -2.46
C ILE A 13 75.41 -52.93 -3.17
N LEU A 14 74.90 -51.71 -2.93
CA LEU A 14 74.96 -50.59 -3.91
C LEU A 14 74.40 -49.29 -3.29
N LEU A 15 75.28 -48.28 -3.22
CA LEU A 15 74.93 -46.86 -3.06
C LEU A 15 74.56 -46.31 -4.45
N ILE A 16 73.39 -45.70 -4.58
CA ILE A 16 73.11 -44.74 -5.67
C ILE A 16 72.41 -43.53 -5.05
N LEU A 17 73.14 -42.40 -5.03
CA LEU A 17 72.60 -41.06 -4.87
C LEU A 17 71.92 -40.65 -6.18
N SER A 18 70.73 -40.07 -6.11
CA SER A 18 70.15 -39.31 -7.22
C SER A 18 69.37 -38.11 -6.69
N SER A 19 69.89 -36.95 -7.07
CA SER A 19 69.33 -35.60 -6.97
C SER A 19 68.00 -35.49 -7.74
N CYS A 20 67.09 -34.61 -7.31
CA CYS A 20 66.31 -33.72 -8.19
C CYS A 20 65.34 -32.78 -7.44
N ASP A 21 65.65 -31.49 -7.54
CA ASP A 21 64.81 -30.33 -7.83
C ASP A 21 63.37 -30.18 -7.29
N ASN A 22 63.24 -29.20 -6.40
CA ASN A 22 61.98 -28.52 -6.06
C ASN A 22 61.45 -27.70 -7.25
N LYS A 23 60.29 -28.10 -7.78
CA LYS A 23 59.34 -27.18 -8.44
C LYS A 23 57.98 -27.28 -7.74
N PRO A 24 57.39 -26.18 -7.25
CA PRO A 24 56.07 -26.24 -6.65
C PRO A 24 55.01 -26.39 -7.75
N LYS A 25 54.13 -27.38 -7.58
CA LYS A 25 52.89 -27.50 -8.35
C LYS A 25 52.06 -26.23 -8.14
N LYS A 26 51.68 -25.56 -9.23
CA LYS A 26 50.57 -24.60 -9.23
C LYS A 26 49.34 -25.31 -8.68
N ALA A 27 48.90 -24.89 -7.50
CA ALA A 27 47.53 -25.12 -7.08
C ALA A 27 46.68 -24.12 -7.87
N ASP A 28 45.88 -24.62 -8.80
CA ASP A 28 44.77 -23.86 -9.38
C ASP A 28 43.79 -23.57 -8.25
N LYS A 29 43.92 -22.38 -7.63
CA LYS A 29 42.83 -21.79 -6.88
C LYS A 29 41.74 -21.45 -7.90
N LYS A 30 40.74 -22.32 -8.03
CA LYS A 30 39.41 -21.86 -8.42
C LYS A 30 38.94 -20.94 -7.29
N GLU A 31 39.14 -19.64 -7.47
CA GLU A 31 38.34 -18.65 -6.77
C GLU A 31 36.89 -18.96 -7.14
N ALA A 32 36.13 -19.49 -6.18
CA ALA A 32 34.69 -19.45 -6.27
C ALA A 32 34.33 -17.97 -6.24
N GLU A 33 34.00 -17.40 -7.40
CA GLU A 33 33.27 -16.15 -7.47
C GLU A 33 32.06 -16.33 -6.56
N LYS A 34 32.05 -15.62 -5.42
CA LYS A 34 30.82 -15.40 -4.67
C LYS A 34 29.92 -14.67 -5.66
N GLU A 35 28.95 -15.39 -6.21
CA GLU A 35 27.81 -14.80 -6.88
C GLU A 35 27.22 -13.80 -5.88
N VAL A 36 27.49 -12.52 -6.08
CA VAL A 36 26.88 -11.46 -5.28
C VAL A 36 25.42 -11.52 -5.66
N ALA A 37 24.57 -12.06 -4.78
CA ALA A 37 23.14 -12.09 -4.99
C ALA A 37 22.69 -10.67 -5.35
N LYS A 38 22.25 -10.49 -6.59
CA LYS A 38 21.82 -9.19 -7.10
C LYS A 38 20.58 -8.79 -6.30
N THR A 39 20.65 -7.67 -5.57
CA THR A 39 19.46 -7.09 -4.93
C THR A 39 18.44 -6.77 -6.02
N VAL A 40 17.24 -7.31 -5.87
CA VAL A 40 16.08 -6.95 -6.69
C VAL A 40 15.38 -5.79 -6.00
N TYR A 41 15.29 -4.65 -6.67
CA TYR A 41 14.57 -3.49 -6.17
C TYR A 41 13.12 -3.48 -6.66
N PRO A 42 12.21 -2.81 -5.96
CA PRO A 42 10.87 -2.52 -6.47
C PRO A 42 10.84 -1.99 -7.91
N SER A 43 11.78 -1.15 -8.29
CA SER A 43 11.92 -0.60 -9.66
C SER A 43 12.30 -1.64 -10.73
N ASP A 44 12.87 -2.78 -10.33
CA ASP A 44 13.11 -3.90 -11.25
C ASP A 44 11.81 -4.69 -11.52
N VAL A 45 10.85 -4.66 -10.59
CA VAL A 45 9.55 -5.34 -10.70
C VAL A 45 8.52 -4.46 -11.43
N ILE A 46 8.40 -3.19 -11.02
CA ILE A 46 7.46 -2.22 -11.61
C ILE A 46 8.24 -0.95 -12.04
N PRO A 47 8.66 -0.83 -13.30
CA PRO A 47 9.55 0.25 -13.76
C PRO A 47 8.79 1.54 -14.10
N PHE A 48 8.13 2.15 -13.10
CA PHE A 48 7.31 3.37 -13.29
C PHE A 48 7.55 4.50 -12.27
N PHE A 49 8.50 4.33 -11.35
CA PHE A 49 8.66 5.21 -10.18
C PHE A 49 9.12 6.64 -10.51
N ASP A 50 9.63 6.91 -11.71
CA ASP A 50 9.95 8.27 -12.20
C ASP A 50 8.76 9.24 -12.14
N HIS A 51 7.54 8.70 -12.08
CA HIS A 51 6.31 9.48 -12.02
C HIS A 51 5.76 9.64 -10.61
N TRP A 52 6.48 9.19 -9.58
CA TRP A 52 5.97 9.08 -8.22
C TRP A 52 6.96 9.60 -7.16
N LYS A 53 6.42 10.15 -6.07
CA LYS A 53 7.13 10.32 -4.80
C LYS A 53 6.58 9.34 -3.78
N LEU A 54 7.46 8.77 -2.95
CA LEU A 54 7.11 7.77 -1.94
C LEU A 54 7.16 8.37 -0.53
N ILE A 55 6.08 8.22 0.23
CA ILE A 55 6.05 8.39 1.69
C ILE A 55 6.07 7.01 2.33
N LEU A 56 6.86 6.81 3.39
CA LEU A 56 6.95 5.56 4.16
C LEU A 56 6.09 5.60 5.43
N GLY A 57 5.83 4.41 5.99
CA GLY A 57 4.97 4.21 7.16
C GLY A 57 5.43 4.87 8.46
N ASP A 58 6.64 5.44 8.47
CA ASP A 58 7.19 6.27 9.55
C ASP A 58 7.17 7.77 9.21
N GLY A 59 6.45 8.18 8.16
CA GLY A 59 6.35 9.57 7.70
C GLY A 59 7.51 10.05 6.83
N THR A 60 8.57 9.25 6.65
CA THR A 60 9.73 9.62 5.83
C THR A 60 9.32 9.84 4.38
N ASN A 61 9.70 10.98 3.81
CA ASN A 61 9.63 11.22 2.37
C ASN A 61 10.89 10.66 1.69
N ALA A 62 10.73 9.58 0.94
CA ALA A 62 11.80 8.92 0.19
C ALA A 62 12.00 9.51 -1.23
N GLY A 63 11.13 10.42 -1.68
CA GLY A 63 11.20 11.00 -3.02
C GLY A 63 10.95 9.96 -4.13
N ILE A 64 11.68 10.07 -5.24
CA ILE A 64 11.61 9.12 -6.36
C ILE A 64 12.35 7.83 -5.97
N ALA A 65 11.62 6.71 -5.93
CA ALA A 65 12.08 5.45 -5.35
C ALA A 65 12.71 4.46 -6.35
N ASN A 66 13.50 4.94 -7.33
CA ASN A 66 14.28 4.07 -8.21
C ASN A 66 15.48 3.48 -7.48
N ASN A 67 15.73 2.18 -7.63
CA ASN A 67 16.82 1.46 -6.95
C ASN A 67 16.83 1.68 -5.43
N PHE A 68 15.64 1.80 -4.85
CA PHE A 68 15.41 2.09 -3.44
C PHE A 68 14.62 0.97 -2.79
N GLU A 69 15.00 0.60 -1.57
CA GLU A 69 14.20 -0.24 -0.69
C GLU A 69 14.33 0.20 0.76
N ASN A 70 13.30 -0.11 1.53
CA ASN A 70 13.28 -0.10 2.98
C ASN A 70 12.60 -1.40 3.43
N LYS A 71 13.34 -2.30 4.09
CA LYS A 71 12.85 -3.63 4.47
C LYS A 71 11.67 -3.63 5.46
N ASP A 72 11.41 -2.52 6.13
CA ASP A 72 10.27 -2.40 7.05
C ASP A 72 9.00 -1.90 6.34
N PHE A 73 9.13 -1.22 5.19
CA PHE A 73 8.00 -0.49 4.57
C PHE A 73 7.81 -0.75 3.07
N PHE A 74 8.89 -0.81 2.29
CA PHE A 74 8.84 -0.81 0.83
C PHE A 74 9.98 -1.64 0.23
N TYR A 75 9.69 -2.82 -0.31
CA TYR A 75 10.73 -3.72 -0.82
C TYR A 75 10.17 -4.69 -1.87
N ALA A 76 11.04 -5.31 -2.66
CA ALA A 76 10.65 -6.41 -3.54
C ALA A 76 10.70 -7.74 -2.79
N THR A 77 9.77 -8.64 -3.10
CA THR A 77 9.74 -10.02 -2.58
C THR A 77 9.34 -10.98 -3.70
N ASN A 78 9.59 -12.27 -3.51
CA ASN A 78 9.18 -13.32 -4.44
C ASN A 78 8.38 -14.39 -3.68
N ASP A 79 7.20 -14.73 -4.17
CA ASP A 79 6.31 -15.71 -3.52
C ASP A 79 6.49 -17.15 -4.04
N LYS A 80 7.64 -17.41 -4.69
CA LYS A 80 8.02 -18.62 -5.44
C LYS A 80 7.36 -18.75 -6.81
N LYS A 81 6.42 -17.87 -7.18
CA LYS A 81 5.84 -17.82 -8.52
C LYS A 81 6.35 -16.60 -9.28
N GLU A 82 6.31 -15.45 -8.63
CA GLU A 82 6.65 -14.17 -9.25
C GLU A 82 7.11 -13.13 -8.23
N ASP A 83 7.68 -12.04 -8.75
CA ASP A 83 8.15 -10.91 -7.96
C ASP A 83 7.00 -9.93 -7.69
N TRP A 84 7.00 -9.36 -6.49
CA TRP A 84 6.00 -8.43 -5.98
C TRP A 84 6.68 -7.22 -5.35
N VAL A 85 6.05 -6.06 -5.45
CA VAL A 85 6.40 -4.87 -4.67
C VAL A 85 5.54 -4.81 -3.43
N VAL A 86 6.17 -4.86 -2.26
CA VAL A 86 5.51 -4.78 -0.96
C VAL A 86 5.42 -3.33 -0.51
N PHE A 87 4.22 -2.94 -0.07
CA PHE A 87 3.96 -1.74 0.71
C PHE A 87 3.42 -2.18 2.07
N LYS A 88 4.00 -1.70 3.16
CA LYS A 88 3.62 -2.06 4.52
C LYS A 88 3.53 -0.83 5.40
N SER A 89 2.50 -0.71 6.23
CA SER A 89 2.29 0.45 7.09
C SER A 89 1.69 0.05 8.45
N PRO A 90 2.26 0.49 9.59
CA PRO A 90 1.75 0.19 10.93
C PRO A 90 0.39 0.86 11.18
N ASN A 91 -0.30 0.56 12.29
CA ASN A 91 -1.53 1.29 12.68
C ASN A 91 -1.26 2.70 13.20
N GLY A 92 -0.13 2.89 13.88
CA GLY A 92 0.26 4.13 14.49
C GLY A 92 1.74 4.37 14.37
N GLY A 93 2.10 5.64 14.36
CA GLY A 93 3.47 6.12 14.13
C GLY A 93 3.40 7.58 13.66
N ASN A 94 4.51 8.03 13.08
CA ASN A 94 4.56 9.35 12.48
C ASN A 94 3.82 9.34 11.13
N THR A 95 3.08 10.41 10.86
CA THR A 95 2.44 10.65 9.57
C THR A 95 3.17 11.77 8.83
N HIS A 96 2.86 11.93 7.55
CA HIS A 96 3.40 13.01 6.73
C HIS A 96 2.28 13.94 6.27
N GLY A 97 2.54 15.25 6.31
CA GLY A 97 1.57 16.28 5.93
C GLY A 97 0.41 16.35 6.93
N THR A 98 -0.81 16.48 6.44
CA THR A 98 -2.01 16.69 7.26
C THR A 98 -2.76 15.41 7.65
N SER A 99 -2.27 14.25 7.21
CA SER A 99 -2.99 12.99 7.47
C SER A 99 -2.83 12.52 8.91
N ASN A 100 -3.89 11.89 9.40
CA ASN A 100 -3.97 11.29 10.72
C ASN A 100 -3.70 9.78 10.73
N ASN A 101 -3.47 9.20 9.55
CA ASN A 101 -3.29 7.78 9.30
C ASN A 101 -1.93 7.56 8.62
N THR A 102 -1.24 6.49 9.03
CA THR A 102 0.05 6.06 8.49
C THR A 102 -0.11 5.51 7.07
N ARG A 103 0.94 5.67 6.25
CA ARG A 103 0.95 5.16 4.88
C ARG A 103 2.35 4.81 4.41
N THR A 104 2.46 3.74 3.62
CA THR A 104 3.57 3.57 2.68
C THR A 104 2.96 3.65 1.30
N GLU A 105 3.08 4.80 0.65
CA GLU A 105 2.25 5.12 -0.51
C GLU A 105 2.95 6.06 -1.49
N LEU A 106 2.75 5.77 -2.77
CA LEU A 106 3.17 6.61 -3.88
C LEU A 106 2.15 7.73 -4.13
N ALA A 107 2.65 8.92 -4.45
CA ALA A 107 1.88 10.05 -4.93
C ALA A 107 2.42 10.54 -6.28
N GLN A 108 1.55 10.65 -7.28
CA GLN A 108 1.95 11.03 -8.64
C GLN A 108 2.56 12.44 -8.65
N VAL A 109 3.70 12.59 -9.31
CA VAL A 109 4.50 13.85 -9.35
C VAL A 109 3.77 14.97 -10.10
N LYS A 110 2.93 14.59 -11.07
CA LYS A 110 2.09 15.53 -11.82
C LYS A 110 0.65 15.47 -11.34
N LYS A 111 -0.05 16.60 -11.49
CA LYS A 111 -1.49 16.70 -11.32
C LYS A 111 -2.17 17.03 -12.65
N TRP A 112 -3.42 16.64 -12.78
CA TRP A 112 -4.26 16.79 -13.97
C TRP A 112 -5.64 17.29 -13.55
N TYR A 113 -6.38 17.89 -14.48
CA TYR A 113 -7.69 18.48 -14.18
C TYR A 113 -8.79 17.63 -14.81
N PRO A 114 -9.84 17.21 -14.06
CA PRO A 114 -10.81 16.24 -14.55
C PRO A 114 -11.37 16.56 -15.94
N LYS A 115 -11.76 17.83 -16.18
CA LYS A 115 -12.36 18.29 -17.45
C LYS A 115 -11.51 18.01 -18.70
N THR A 116 -10.19 18.02 -18.58
CA THR A 116 -9.25 17.84 -19.70
C THR A 116 -8.35 16.62 -19.51
N ALA A 117 -8.72 15.75 -18.56
CA ALA A 117 -7.98 14.55 -18.24
C ALA A 117 -8.10 13.52 -19.36
N ASN A 118 -7.05 12.74 -19.50
CA ASN A 118 -7.02 11.48 -20.25
C ASN A 118 -5.99 10.61 -19.54
N ASP A 119 -6.24 10.39 -18.26
CA ASP A 119 -5.31 9.88 -17.27
C ASP A 119 -5.82 8.55 -16.76
N LYS A 120 -4.92 7.57 -16.61
CA LYS A 120 -5.30 6.21 -16.26
C LYS A 120 -4.29 5.60 -15.31
N LEU A 121 -4.77 4.93 -14.27
CA LEU A 121 -3.99 4.09 -13.36
C LEU A 121 -4.56 2.68 -13.40
N THR A 122 -3.71 1.68 -13.63
CA THR A 122 -4.07 0.27 -13.47
C THR A 122 -3.16 -0.40 -12.46
N ALA A 123 -3.69 -1.36 -11.71
CA ALA A 123 -2.91 -2.17 -10.79
C ALA A 123 -3.48 -3.60 -10.67
N THR A 124 -2.60 -4.56 -10.45
CA THR A 124 -2.94 -5.91 -9.95
C THR A 124 -2.19 -6.14 -8.66
N LEU A 125 -2.92 -6.51 -7.62
CA LEU A 125 -2.41 -6.59 -6.26
C LEU A 125 -3.08 -7.72 -5.48
N LYS A 126 -2.53 -8.00 -4.30
CA LYS A 126 -3.17 -8.80 -3.26
C LYS A 126 -2.90 -8.16 -1.91
N VAL A 127 -3.88 -8.24 -1.02
CA VAL A 127 -3.71 -7.77 0.37
C VAL A 127 -3.22 -8.94 1.20
N MET A 128 -2.12 -8.73 1.92
CA MET A 128 -1.48 -9.78 2.72
C MET A 128 -1.81 -9.65 4.20
N ASN A 129 -2.08 -8.43 4.67
CA ASN A 129 -2.52 -8.20 6.03
C ASN A 129 -3.37 -6.92 6.14
N VAL A 130 -4.31 -6.93 7.07
CA VAL A 130 -4.94 -5.73 7.64
C VAL A 130 -4.84 -5.85 9.17
N SER A 131 -5.04 -4.74 9.88
CA SER A 131 -4.88 -4.69 11.33
C SER A 131 -5.65 -5.81 12.04
N ALA A 132 -4.97 -6.52 12.94
CA ALA A 132 -5.57 -7.53 13.80
C ALA A 132 -6.50 -6.93 14.88
N THR A 133 -6.31 -5.67 15.26
CA THR A 133 -7.11 -4.98 16.29
C THR A 133 -7.84 -3.76 15.75
N GLY A 134 -8.89 -3.34 16.45
CA GLY A 134 -9.76 -2.23 16.09
C GLY A 134 -11.19 -2.49 16.58
N ASP A 135 -11.90 -1.45 16.98
CA ASP A 135 -13.31 -1.53 17.37
C ASP A 135 -14.15 -1.89 16.13
N ALA A 136 -14.80 -3.05 16.17
CA ALA A 136 -15.57 -3.56 15.03
C ALA A 136 -16.78 -2.69 14.67
N ARG A 137 -17.23 -1.79 15.56
CA ARG A 137 -18.28 -0.80 15.27
C ARG A 137 -17.78 0.38 14.45
N VAL A 138 -16.45 0.54 14.34
CA VAL A 138 -15.86 1.65 13.60
C VAL A 138 -15.69 1.27 12.14
N ALA A 139 -16.25 2.09 11.25
CA ALA A 139 -16.31 1.81 9.82
C ALA A 139 -14.92 1.59 9.17
N ALA A 140 -13.92 2.37 9.56
CA ALA A 140 -12.54 2.27 9.06
C ALA A 140 -11.69 1.13 9.65
N SER A 141 -12.15 0.47 10.72
CA SER A 141 -11.39 -0.62 11.35
C SER A 141 -11.13 -1.75 10.36
N HIS A 142 -9.92 -2.31 10.42
CA HIS A 142 -9.46 -3.42 9.59
C HIS A 142 -9.48 -3.13 8.08
N ALA A 143 -9.44 -1.86 7.69
CA ALA A 143 -9.41 -1.44 6.31
C ALA A 143 -8.05 -0.84 5.90
N VAL A 144 -7.72 -1.00 4.62
CA VAL A 144 -6.58 -0.39 3.95
C VAL A 144 -7.03 0.20 2.63
N VAL A 145 -6.59 1.41 2.32
CA VAL A 145 -6.74 2.02 1.00
C VAL A 145 -5.56 1.61 0.11
N VAL A 146 -5.86 1.13 -1.09
CA VAL A 146 -4.88 0.56 -2.04
C VAL A 146 -4.63 1.45 -3.26
N GLY A 147 -5.57 2.35 -3.58
CA GLY A 147 -5.46 3.29 -4.70
C GLY A 147 -6.40 4.48 -4.53
N GLN A 148 -5.99 5.65 -5.02
CA GLN A 148 -6.74 6.90 -4.83
C GLN A 148 -6.64 7.84 -6.03
N ILE A 149 -7.61 8.74 -6.12
CA ILE A 149 -7.45 10.07 -6.72
C ILE A 149 -7.54 11.06 -5.56
N HIS A 150 -6.58 11.96 -5.46
CA HIS A 150 -6.51 12.99 -4.42
C HIS A 150 -6.43 14.37 -5.06
N SER A 151 -7.17 15.36 -4.52
CA SER A 151 -7.04 16.76 -4.96
C SER A 151 -5.77 17.38 -4.35
N ALA A 152 -4.96 18.04 -5.16
CA ALA A 152 -3.81 18.82 -4.68
C ALA A 152 -4.19 20.24 -4.28
N ASP A 153 -5.43 20.64 -4.57
CA ASP A 153 -5.90 22.01 -4.49
C ASP A 153 -7.06 22.14 -3.50
N LYS A 154 -7.30 23.38 -3.04
CA LYS A 154 -8.41 23.78 -2.17
C LYS A 154 -8.59 22.90 -0.92
N HIS A 155 -9.64 22.08 -0.89
CA HIS A 155 -10.01 21.25 0.26
C HIS A 155 -9.16 20.00 0.39
N GLU A 156 -8.42 19.63 -0.66
CA GLU A 156 -7.57 18.43 -0.69
C GLU A 156 -8.35 17.13 -0.42
N ASN A 157 -9.64 17.10 -0.78
CA ASN A 157 -10.51 15.92 -0.68
C ASN A 157 -10.19 14.89 -1.77
N GLU A 158 -10.73 13.68 -1.61
CA GLU A 158 -10.46 12.56 -2.52
C GLU A 158 -11.68 12.17 -3.38
N PRO A 159 -11.65 12.45 -4.70
CA PRO A 159 -12.64 11.93 -5.65
C PRO A 159 -12.76 10.40 -5.65
N LEU A 160 -11.70 9.70 -5.21
CA LEU A 160 -11.68 8.24 -5.15
C LEU A 160 -10.74 7.75 -4.04
N LYS A 161 -11.24 6.82 -3.23
CA LYS A 161 -10.42 5.94 -2.39
C LYS A 161 -10.89 4.49 -2.57
N ILE A 162 -10.03 3.58 -3.00
CA ILE A 162 -10.32 2.14 -3.14
C ILE A 162 -9.83 1.43 -1.89
N PHE A 163 -10.72 0.72 -1.21
CA PHE A 163 -10.46 0.02 0.04
C PHE A 163 -10.49 -1.49 -0.14
N TYR A 164 -9.72 -2.16 0.71
CA TYR A 164 -9.95 -3.53 1.14
C TYR A 164 -10.19 -3.54 2.65
N LYS A 165 -11.19 -4.29 3.13
CA LYS A 165 -11.50 -4.44 4.55
C LYS A 165 -11.76 -5.90 4.89
N LYS A 166 -11.17 -6.39 5.98
CA LYS A 166 -11.44 -7.76 6.44
C LYS A 166 -11.41 -7.86 7.95
N TYR A 167 -12.52 -8.31 8.53
CA TYR A 167 -12.59 -8.52 9.97
C TYR A 167 -11.71 -9.71 10.45
N PRO A 168 -11.22 -9.66 11.70
CA PRO A 168 -10.59 -10.81 12.34
C PRO A 168 -11.49 -12.05 12.31
N GLY A 169 -10.89 -13.22 12.08
CA GLY A 169 -11.62 -14.50 12.01
C GLY A 169 -12.32 -14.80 10.69
N HIS A 170 -12.65 -13.79 9.87
CA HIS A 170 -13.20 -14.04 8.54
C HIS A 170 -12.19 -14.72 7.62
N THR A 171 -12.63 -15.45 6.59
CA THR A 171 -11.76 -15.90 5.50
C THR A 171 -11.72 -14.89 4.36
N LYS A 172 -12.84 -14.21 4.09
CA LYS A 172 -13.01 -13.20 3.05
C LYS A 172 -13.19 -11.79 3.61
N GLY A 173 -12.61 -10.83 2.90
CA GLY A 173 -12.83 -9.40 3.09
C GLY A 173 -13.67 -8.80 1.97
N SER A 174 -13.92 -7.50 2.04
CA SER A 174 -14.67 -6.75 1.04
C SER A 174 -13.77 -5.76 0.32
N VAL A 175 -14.08 -5.53 -0.96
CA VAL A 175 -13.51 -4.44 -1.75
C VAL A 175 -14.63 -3.44 -2.02
N PHE A 176 -14.36 -2.18 -1.76
CA PHE A 176 -15.30 -1.07 -1.99
C PHE A 176 -14.53 0.20 -2.33
N TRP A 177 -15.21 1.23 -2.79
CA TRP A 177 -14.59 2.52 -3.05
C TRP A 177 -15.45 3.67 -2.54
N HIS A 178 -14.81 4.76 -2.14
CA HIS A 178 -15.46 5.98 -1.70
C HIS A 178 -15.37 7.07 -2.76
N TYR A 179 -16.44 7.86 -2.85
CA TYR A 179 -16.43 9.22 -3.35
C TYR A 179 -16.55 10.18 -2.17
N GLU A 180 -15.59 11.08 -1.95
CA GLU A 180 -15.73 12.18 -0.99
C GLU A 180 -16.22 13.44 -1.72
N ILE A 181 -17.22 14.12 -1.16
CA ILE A 181 -17.73 15.34 -1.78
C ILE A 181 -16.72 16.48 -1.74
N ASN A 182 -16.69 17.30 -2.79
CA ASN A 182 -16.03 18.59 -2.76
C ASN A 182 -16.95 19.66 -2.13
N THR A 183 -16.95 19.70 -0.81
CA THR A 183 -17.89 20.49 0.02
C THR A 183 -18.03 21.93 -0.50
N ALA A 184 -19.27 22.42 -0.58
CA ALA A 184 -19.55 23.79 -0.97
C ALA A 184 -19.10 24.78 0.11
N GLY A 185 -18.42 25.85 -0.31
CA GLY A 185 -17.88 26.87 0.60
C GLY A 185 -16.43 26.61 1.01
N GLU A 186 -15.91 27.47 1.89
CA GLU A 186 -14.52 27.38 2.37
C GLU A 186 -14.36 26.36 3.51
N ASP A 187 -15.42 26.11 4.28
CA ASP A 187 -15.40 25.13 5.37
C ASP A 187 -15.62 23.71 4.84
N ASN A 188 -14.67 22.83 5.15
CA ASN A 188 -14.67 21.43 4.76
C ASN A 188 -15.05 20.48 5.92
N SER A 189 -15.50 21.03 7.05
CA SER A 189 -15.91 20.25 8.22
C SER A 189 -17.13 19.36 7.93
N GLY A 190 -18.03 19.83 7.08
CA GLY A 190 -19.26 19.12 6.68
C GLY A 190 -19.08 18.05 5.60
N ARG A 191 -17.85 17.75 5.17
CA ARG A 191 -17.56 16.74 4.15
C ARG A 191 -17.92 15.34 4.62
N TRP A 192 -18.22 14.47 3.66
CA TRP A 192 -18.52 13.07 3.91
C TRP A 192 -18.19 12.24 2.69
N ASP A 193 -18.09 10.92 2.91
CA ASP A 193 -17.89 9.93 1.88
C ASP A 193 -19.21 9.21 1.57
N TYR A 194 -19.34 8.74 0.34
CA TYR A 194 -20.30 7.72 -0.03
C TYR A 194 -19.55 6.48 -0.53
N SER A 195 -19.90 5.31 0.03
CA SER A 195 -19.20 4.05 -0.20
C SER A 195 -19.98 3.14 -1.14
N TYR A 196 -19.32 2.65 -2.18
CA TYR A 196 -19.85 1.73 -3.17
C TYR A 196 -19.17 0.36 -3.02
N ALA A 197 -19.96 -0.69 -2.73
CA ALA A 197 -19.45 -2.06 -2.70
C ALA A 197 -19.02 -2.53 -4.11
N VAL A 198 -17.88 -3.22 -4.20
CA VAL A 198 -17.43 -3.95 -5.39
C VAL A 198 -17.71 -5.44 -5.20
N TRP A 199 -17.10 -6.05 -4.18
CA TRP A 199 -17.34 -7.42 -3.76
C TRP A 199 -17.45 -7.48 -2.24
N GLY A 200 -18.46 -8.18 -1.73
CA GLY A 200 -18.81 -8.13 -0.31
C GLY A 200 -19.52 -6.84 0.08
N ASP A 201 -19.20 -6.32 1.26
CA ASP A 201 -19.87 -5.19 1.87
C ASP A 201 -19.21 -3.84 1.55
N ASP A 202 -19.97 -2.76 1.78
CA ASP A 202 -19.45 -1.40 1.79
C ASP A 202 -18.96 -0.97 3.19
N PHE A 203 -18.42 0.24 3.29
CA PHE A 203 -17.88 0.81 4.53
C PHE A 203 -18.86 0.84 5.71
N SER A 204 -20.16 0.90 5.44
CA SER A 204 -21.21 1.06 6.46
C SER A 204 -21.52 -0.21 7.24
N VAL A 205 -21.07 -1.38 6.76
CA VAL A 205 -21.31 -2.66 7.43
C VAL A 205 -20.29 -2.85 8.56
N VAL A 206 -20.79 -2.72 9.79
CA VAL A 206 -20.02 -2.73 11.03
C VAL A 206 -20.53 -3.78 12.02
N GLY A 207 -19.67 -4.12 12.98
CA GLY A 207 -20.00 -4.99 14.10
C GLY A 207 -21.10 -4.43 14.99
N THR A 208 -21.79 -5.33 15.70
CA THR A 208 -22.86 -4.95 16.65
C THR A 208 -22.30 -4.43 17.98
N ASP A 209 -21.09 -4.87 18.34
CA ASP A 209 -20.30 -4.38 19.46
C ASP A 209 -18.82 -4.30 19.06
N ALA A 210 -17.95 -3.84 19.97
CA ALA A 210 -16.56 -3.58 19.67
C ALA A 210 -15.73 -4.82 19.25
N ASN A 211 -16.19 -6.03 19.61
CA ASN A 211 -15.46 -7.28 19.40
C ASN A 211 -16.21 -8.28 18.51
N THR A 212 -17.47 -8.02 18.17
CA THR A 212 -18.29 -8.89 17.33
C THR A 212 -18.34 -8.36 15.90
N PRO A 213 -17.66 -8.99 14.94
CA PRO A 213 -17.74 -8.58 13.53
C PRO A 213 -19.13 -8.83 12.95
N PRO A 214 -19.50 -8.17 11.83
CA PRO A 214 -20.68 -8.53 11.05
C PRO A 214 -20.53 -9.92 10.41
N GLU A 215 -21.56 -10.40 9.73
CA GLU A 215 -21.46 -11.66 8.96
C GLU A 215 -20.37 -11.57 7.88
N GLU A 216 -19.73 -12.71 7.57
CA GLU A 216 -18.70 -12.75 6.54
C GLU A 216 -19.30 -12.58 5.13
N PRO A 217 -18.73 -11.69 4.29
CA PRO A 217 -19.21 -11.48 2.92
C PRO A 217 -19.00 -12.73 2.05
N LYS A 218 -20.07 -13.21 1.42
CA LYS A 218 -20.05 -14.47 0.64
C LYS A 218 -19.21 -14.37 -0.64
N ASP A 219 -19.31 -13.24 -1.32
CA ASP A 219 -18.64 -12.92 -2.59
C ASP A 219 -17.35 -12.12 -2.39
N GLY A 220 -16.87 -11.98 -1.16
CA GLY A 220 -15.66 -11.24 -0.82
C GLY A 220 -14.33 -11.87 -1.28
N ILE A 221 -13.24 -11.12 -1.11
CA ILE A 221 -11.87 -11.44 -1.53
C ILE A 221 -11.03 -11.81 -0.30
N ALA A 222 -10.35 -12.95 -0.33
CA ALA A 222 -9.47 -13.40 0.74
C ALA A 222 -8.16 -12.58 0.81
N LEU A 223 -7.41 -12.72 1.92
CA LEU A 223 -6.00 -12.31 1.91
C LEU A 223 -5.21 -13.23 0.96
N ASP A 224 -4.13 -12.72 0.37
CA ASP A 224 -3.32 -13.42 -0.65
C ASP A 224 -4.09 -13.78 -1.94
N GLU A 225 -5.30 -13.24 -2.12
CA GLU A 225 -6.08 -13.37 -3.35
C GLU A 225 -5.88 -12.14 -4.27
N GLU A 226 -5.58 -12.40 -5.54
CA GLU A 226 -5.34 -11.35 -6.53
C GLU A 226 -6.63 -10.67 -6.97
N PHE A 227 -6.59 -9.33 -7.03
CA PHE A 227 -7.56 -8.56 -7.79
C PHE A 227 -6.87 -7.40 -8.50
N SER A 228 -7.54 -6.89 -9.52
CA SER A 228 -7.08 -5.75 -10.31
C SER A 228 -8.10 -4.64 -10.28
N TYR A 229 -7.62 -3.41 -10.34
CA TYR A 229 -8.44 -2.23 -10.59
C TYR A 229 -7.86 -1.41 -11.75
N GLU A 230 -8.76 -0.74 -12.43
CA GLU A 230 -8.49 0.30 -13.42
C GLU A 230 -9.27 1.55 -13.04
N ILE A 231 -8.56 2.68 -13.03
CA ILE A 231 -9.11 4.02 -12.82
C ILE A 231 -8.79 4.81 -14.09
N GLU A 232 -9.79 5.15 -14.88
CA GLU A 232 -9.65 6.01 -16.05
C GLU A 232 -10.45 7.29 -15.84
N VAL A 233 -9.80 8.45 -15.95
CA VAL A 233 -10.48 9.75 -15.96
C VAL A 233 -10.29 10.39 -17.31
N LYS A 234 -11.39 10.57 -18.02
CA LYS A 234 -11.41 11.15 -19.36
C LYS A 234 -12.57 12.12 -19.51
N ASP A 235 -12.26 13.33 -19.99
CA ASP A 235 -13.26 14.37 -20.27
C ASP A 235 -14.22 14.65 -19.09
N GLY A 236 -13.70 14.59 -17.86
CA GLY A 236 -14.44 14.82 -16.61
C GLY A 236 -15.12 13.60 -16.02
N ILE A 237 -15.11 12.46 -16.71
CA ILE A 237 -15.78 11.23 -16.27
C ILE A 237 -14.76 10.24 -15.75
N MET A 238 -14.96 9.78 -14.51
CA MET A 238 -14.21 8.68 -13.91
C MET A 238 -14.92 7.36 -14.21
N ASN A 239 -14.19 6.44 -14.85
CA ASN A 239 -14.61 5.05 -15.05
C ASN A 239 -13.72 4.14 -14.20
N LEU A 240 -14.36 3.28 -13.43
CA LEU A 240 -13.70 2.26 -12.62
C LEU A 240 -14.03 0.89 -13.17
N LYS A 241 -13.04 0.00 -13.16
CA LYS A 241 -13.23 -1.42 -13.48
C LYS A 241 -12.46 -2.27 -12.49
N PHE A 242 -13.12 -3.26 -11.93
CA PHE A 242 -12.56 -4.21 -10.98
C PHE A 242 -12.70 -5.63 -11.53
N THR A 243 -11.61 -6.41 -11.47
CA THR A 243 -11.58 -7.80 -11.93
C THR A 243 -10.83 -8.68 -10.94
N SER A 244 -11.32 -9.89 -10.69
CA SER A 244 -10.62 -10.94 -9.95
C SER A 244 -11.06 -12.30 -10.51
N GLU A 245 -10.16 -13.27 -10.55
CA GLU A 245 -10.46 -14.60 -11.11
C GLU A 245 -11.54 -15.31 -10.28
N GLY A 246 -12.60 -15.79 -10.93
CA GLY A 246 -13.73 -16.41 -10.24
C GLY A 246 -14.74 -15.42 -9.64
N HIS A 247 -14.49 -14.11 -9.75
CA HIS A 247 -15.39 -13.04 -9.30
C HIS A 247 -16.03 -12.32 -10.48
N GLU A 248 -17.26 -11.81 -10.28
CA GLU A 248 -17.94 -10.98 -11.28
C GLU A 248 -17.14 -9.69 -11.52
N THR A 249 -16.88 -9.34 -12.79
CA THR A 249 -16.30 -8.03 -13.12
C THR A 249 -17.27 -6.92 -12.80
N LYS A 250 -16.84 -5.92 -12.03
CA LYS A 250 -17.65 -4.75 -11.66
C LYS A 250 -17.12 -3.49 -12.32
N THR A 251 -18.03 -2.64 -12.78
CA THR A 251 -17.70 -1.35 -13.40
C THR A 251 -18.55 -0.23 -12.83
N PHE A 252 -17.97 0.96 -12.69
CA PHE A 252 -18.66 2.14 -12.19
C PHE A 252 -18.30 3.36 -13.05
N THR A 253 -19.22 4.31 -13.11
CA THR A 253 -19.01 5.60 -13.78
C THR A 253 -19.45 6.71 -12.84
N LYS A 254 -18.63 7.74 -12.68
CA LYS A 254 -18.91 8.93 -11.86
C LYS A 254 -18.48 10.18 -12.62
N ASN A 255 -19.37 11.18 -12.67
CA ASN A 255 -19.04 12.50 -13.20
C ASN A 255 -18.27 13.29 -12.13
N LEU A 256 -17.07 13.76 -12.45
CA LEU A 256 -16.21 14.56 -11.55
C LEU A 256 -16.32 16.06 -11.80
N ILE A 257 -17.13 16.49 -12.76
CA ILE A 257 -17.29 17.90 -13.14
C ILE A 257 -18.74 18.40 -13.03
N GLU A 258 -19.64 17.56 -12.56
CA GLU A 258 -21.04 17.88 -12.27
C GLU A 258 -21.50 17.04 -11.09
N SER A 259 -21.95 17.71 -10.03
CA SER A 259 -22.32 17.06 -8.78
C SER A 259 -23.75 16.52 -8.79
N GLU A 260 -23.93 15.37 -8.17
CA GLU A 260 -25.23 14.76 -7.85
C GLU A 260 -25.73 15.17 -6.45
N TYR A 261 -24.93 15.91 -5.67
CA TYR A 261 -25.13 16.14 -4.22
C TYR A 261 -25.24 17.62 -3.85
N THR A 262 -25.96 18.38 -4.68
CA THR A 262 -26.02 19.85 -4.56
C THR A 262 -27.05 20.34 -3.54
N THR A 263 -27.91 19.46 -3.04
CA THR A 263 -28.91 19.73 -2.00
C THR A 263 -28.84 18.71 -0.87
N LYS A 264 -29.42 19.02 0.30
CA LYS A 264 -29.44 18.08 1.43
C LYS A 264 -30.27 16.82 1.17
N ASP A 265 -31.28 16.93 0.30
CA ASP A 265 -32.13 15.79 -0.06
C ASP A 265 -31.36 14.76 -0.91
N ASP A 266 -30.35 15.22 -1.66
CA ASP A 266 -29.47 14.39 -2.49
C ASP A 266 -28.48 13.54 -1.66
N ILE A 267 -28.26 13.86 -0.38
CA ILE A 267 -27.32 13.12 0.47
C ILE A 267 -27.79 11.67 0.61
N PRO A 268 -26.99 10.64 0.26
CA PRO A 268 -27.43 9.25 0.34
C PRO A 268 -27.81 8.82 1.76
N GLU A 269 -28.74 7.87 1.90
CA GLU A 269 -29.15 7.35 3.21
C GLU A 269 -27.98 6.74 3.99
N GLN A 270 -27.09 6.00 3.30
CA GLN A 270 -25.87 5.45 3.87
C GLN A 270 -25.03 6.56 4.53
N THR A 271 -24.79 7.64 3.79
CA THR A 271 -24.05 8.81 4.26
C THR A 271 -24.75 9.48 5.44
N ARG A 272 -26.07 9.71 5.39
CA ARG A 272 -26.82 10.29 6.50
C ARG A 272 -26.69 9.46 7.78
N LYS A 273 -26.70 8.14 7.68
CA LYS A 273 -26.55 7.23 8.83
C LYS A 273 -25.14 7.26 9.40
N LEU A 274 -24.12 7.22 8.55
CA LEU A 274 -22.73 7.20 8.97
C LEU A 274 -22.25 8.56 9.47
N PHE A 275 -22.43 9.59 8.66
CA PHE A 275 -21.78 10.89 8.82
C PHE A 275 -22.69 11.95 9.45
N GLY A 276 -24.01 11.81 9.31
CA GLY A 276 -24.99 12.70 9.95
C GLY A 276 -24.81 12.84 11.47
N PRO A 277 -24.64 11.74 12.24
CA PRO A 277 -24.38 11.82 13.69
C PRO A 277 -23.07 12.56 14.05
N LEU A 278 -22.14 12.70 13.11
CA LEU A 278 -20.89 13.44 13.28
C LEU A 278 -21.02 14.93 12.88
N GLY A 279 -22.22 15.39 12.52
CA GLY A 279 -22.46 16.73 12.01
C GLY A 279 -21.96 16.95 10.58
N GLN A 280 -21.71 15.88 9.84
CA GLN A 280 -21.19 15.91 8.47
C GLN A 280 -22.36 15.78 7.48
N ASP A 281 -23.04 16.90 7.25
CA ASP A 281 -24.24 17.02 6.41
C ASP A 281 -24.10 18.11 5.33
N GLY A 282 -22.87 18.40 4.92
CA GLY A 282 -22.55 19.37 3.87
C GLY A 282 -23.11 18.95 2.51
N VAL A 283 -23.26 19.91 1.61
CA VAL A 283 -23.58 19.65 0.20
C VAL A 283 -22.34 19.88 -0.65
N GLU A 284 -22.28 19.25 -1.81
CA GLU A 284 -21.18 19.42 -2.75
C GLU A 284 -21.41 20.65 -3.65
N ARG A 285 -20.33 21.32 -4.06
CA ARG A 285 -20.41 22.38 -5.07
C ARG A 285 -20.88 21.81 -6.42
N LYS A 286 -21.62 22.60 -7.21
CA LYS A 286 -22.24 22.15 -8.46
C LYS A 286 -21.25 21.55 -9.45
N GLU A 287 -20.05 22.13 -9.51
CA GLU A 287 -19.00 21.75 -10.43
C GLU A 287 -18.16 20.55 -9.93
N ALA A 288 -18.49 19.98 -8.77
CA ALA A 288 -17.73 18.91 -8.12
C ALA A 288 -16.22 19.24 -8.07
N TYR A 289 -15.38 18.46 -8.74
CA TYR A 289 -13.92 18.64 -8.80
C TYR A 289 -13.45 19.40 -10.05
N ALA A 290 -14.34 20.01 -10.84
CA ALA A 290 -13.92 20.80 -11.99
C ALA A 290 -13.00 21.96 -11.57
N GLY A 291 -11.86 22.06 -12.26
CA GLY A 291 -10.86 23.11 -12.00
C GLY A 291 -9.94 22.84 -10.81
N GLU A 292 -10.04 21.69 -10.14
CA GLU A 292 -9.06 21.25 -9.14
C GLU A 292 -8.10 20.23 -9.72
N GLY A 293 -6.80 20.44 -9.48
CA GLY A 293 -5.76 19.55 -9.93
C GLY A 293 -5.74 18.29 -9.06
N CYS A 294 -6.08 17.17 -9.66
CA CYS A 294 -6.11 15.85 -9.05
C CYS A 294 -4.85 15.06 -9.44
N PHE A 295 -4.48 14.08 -8.64
CA PHE A 295 -3.37 13.18 -8.92
C PHE A 295 -3.63 11.80 -8.34
N PHE A 296 -3.03 10.76 -8.92
CA PHE A 296 -3.19 9.41 -8.41
C PHE A 296 -2.31 9.13 -7.18
N LYS A 297 -2.77 8.20 -6.34
CA LYS A 297 -1.98 7.56 -5.29
C LYS A 297 -2.13 6.03 -5.33
N LEU A 298 -1.10 5.31 -4.92
CA LEU A 298 -1.06 3.83 -4.94
C LEU A 298 -0.15 3.31 -3.82
N GLY A 299 -0.60 2.29 -3.09
CA GLY A 299 0.23 1.64 -2.08
C GLY A 299 -0.58 1.09 -0.91
N THR A 300 -0.14 1.36 0.31
CA THR A 300 -0.79 0.96 1.56
C THR A 300 -1.04 2.19 2.41
N TYR A 301 -2.28 2.70 2.37
CA TYR A 301 -2.75 3.74 3.28
C TYR A 301 -3.64 3.10 4.35
N ASN A 302 -3.09 2.93 5.56
CA ASN A 302 -3.74 2.17 6.61
C ASN A 302 -4.86 2.99 7.25
N GLN A 303 -6.08 2.48 7.26
CA GLN A 303 -7.23 3.20 7.79
C GLN A 303 -7.51 2.89 9.26
N THR A 304 -6.81 1.89 9.80
CA THR A 304 -6.89 1.51 11.21
C THR A 304 -5.89 2.28 12.04
N ASN A 305 -6.35 2.97 13.08
CA ASN A 305 -5.51 3.79 13.95
C ASN A 305 -5.88 3.66 15.44
N GLY A 306 -5.01 4.15 16.32
CA GLY A 306 -5.21 4.12 17.77
C GLY A 306 -6.07 5.24 18.35
N LYS A 307 -6.71 6.08 17.52
CA LYS A 307 -7.55 7.17 18.03
C LYS A 307 -8.84 6.60 18.60
N SER A 308 -9.36 7.23 19.67
CA SER A 308 -10.55 6.73 20.38
C SER A 308 -11.81 6.74 19.49
N PRO A 309 -12.57 5.64 19.42
CA PRO A 309 -13.87 5.58 18.74
C PRO A 309 -14.90 6.60 19.23
N GLU A 310 -14.75 7.11 20.46
CA GLU A 310 -15.61 8.16 21.00
C GLU A 310 -15.37 9.54 20.37
N VAL A 311 -14.21 9.73 19.72
CA VAL A 311 -13.91 10.95 18.96
C VAL A 311 -14.61 10.91 17.59
N ASN A 312 -14.60 9.76 16.93
CA ASN A 312 -15.21 9.58 15.62
C ASN A 312 -15.50 8.09 15.34
N ARG A 313 -16.78 7.73 15.26
CA ARG A 313 -17.21 6.34 15.04
C ARG A 313 -16.93 5.83 13.63
N ASN A 314 -16.54 6.66 12.68
CA ASN A 314 -16.26 6.23 11.32
C ASN A 314 -14.77 6.03 11.08
N TRP A 315 -13.92 6.85 11.69
CA TRP A 315 -12.49 6.94 11.33
C TRP A 315 -11.51 6.67 12.49
N CYS A 316 -11.93 6.63 13.74
CA CYS A 316 -11.05 6.44 14.89
C CYS A 316 -11.21 5.03 15.46
N SER A 317 -10.29 4.12 15.14
CA SER A 317 -10.51 2.68 15.32
C SER A 317 -10.22 2.16 16.72
N GLY A 318 -9.54 2.91 17.58
CA GLY A 318 -9.13 2.45 18.91
C GLY A 318 -8.22 1.21 18.88
N ALA A 319 -7.48 1.02 17.80
CA ALA A 319 -6.59 -0.13 17.62
C ALA A 319 -5.32 -0.01 18.47
N GLU A 320 -4.68 -1.14 18.73
CA GLU A 320 -3.36 -1.18 19.34
C GLU A 320 -2.31 -0.58 18.38
N THR A 321 -1.42 0.24 18.94
CA THR A 321 -0.36 0.95 18.20
C THR A 321 1.01 0.81 18.87
N HIS A 322 1.09 0.21 20.06
CA HIS A 322 2.30 0.11 20.88
C HIS A 322 3.02 1.44 21.06
N GLY A 323 2.27 2.55 21.14
CA GLY A 323 2.83 3.90 21.21
C GLY A 323 3.63 4.30 19.97
N GLY A 324 3.35 3.71 18.80
CA GLY A 324 4.05 3.96 17.54
C GLY A 324 5.26 3.06 17.29
N ASP A 325 5.52 2.05 18.13
CA ASP A 325 6.62 1.10 17.91
C ASP A 325 6.28 0.17 16.72
N VAL A 326 6.93 0.40 15.58
CA VAL A 326 6.70 -0.34 14.33
C VAL A 326 6.96 -1.84 14.49
N LYS A 327 8.03 -2.23 15.21
CA LYS A 327 8.42 -3.64 15.34
C LYS A 327 7.42 -4.41 16.18
N LYS A 328 6.92 -3.81 17.27
CA LYS A 328 5.89 -4.45 18.12
C LYS A 328 4.58 -4.60 17.37
N GLN A 329 4.13 -3.55 16.68
CA GLN A 329 2.93 -3.59 15.85
C GLN A 329 3.03 -4.66 14.75
N TYR A 330 4.20 -4.82 14.12
CA TYR A 330 4.41 -5.87 13.13
C TYR A 330 4.43 -7.27 13.74
N ALA A 331 4.96 -7.41 14.96
CA ALA A 331 5.07 -8.71 15.63
C ALA A 331 3.69 -9.30 16.02
N ASP A 332 2.67 -8.47 16.19
CA ASP A 332 1.34 -8.91 16.60
C ASP A 332 0.21 -8.52 15.63
N GLY A 333 0.54 -8.16 14.39
CA GLY A 333 -0.43 -8.02 13.29
C GLY A 333 -1.13 -6.67 13.19
N ASN A 334 -0.69 -5.66 13.92
CA ASN A 334 -1.25 -4.29 13.93
C ASN A 334 -0.69 -3.42 12.80
N TYR A 335 -0.90 -3.86 11.56
CA TYR A 335 -0.45 -3.18 10.34
C TYR A 335 -1.28 -3.57 9.12
N ALA A 336 -1.16 -2.80 8.04
CA ALA A 336 -1.62 -3.20 6.72
C ALA A 336 -0.43 -3.55 5.81
N GLU A 337 -0.60 -4.53 4.93
CA GLU A 337 0.41 -4.96 3.97
C GLU A 337 -0.23 -5.34 2.63
N VAL A 338 0.23 -4.72 1.56
CA VAL A 338 -0.33 -4.86 0.21
C VAL A 338 0.80 -5.10 -0.77
N TRP A 339 0.65 -6.13 -1.60
CA TRP A 339 1.63 -6.54 -2.59
C TRP A 339 1.12 -6.22 -3.98
N PHE A 340 1.90 -5.49 -4.77
CA PHE A 340 1.58 -5.14 -6.15
C PHE A 340 2.45 -5.95 -7.11
N LYS A 341 1.80 -6.60 -8.06
CA LYS A 341 2.44 -7.39 -9.13
C LYS A 341 2.64 -6.58 -10.39
N THR A 342 1.60 -5.82 -10.77
CA THR A 342 1.70 -4.85 -11.86
C THR A 342 1.07 -3.53 -11.46
N ALA A 343 1.63 -2.44 -11.97
CA ALA A 343 0.98 -1.15 -12.00
C ALA A 343 1.45 -0.36 -13.22
N SER A 344 0.57 0.44 -13.82
CA SER A 344 0.95 1.34 -14.91
C SER A 344 0.14 2.62 -14.87
N ILE A 345 0.72 3.69 -15.42
CA ILE A 345 0.10 5.00 -15.47
C ILE A 345 0.14 5.55 -16.90
N THR A 346 -0.98 6.09 -17.36
CA THR A 346 -1.04 6.97 -18.54
C THR A 346 -1.23 8.39 -18.04
N ILE A 347 -0.35 9.29 -18.46
CA ILE A 347 -0.32 10.68 -18.02
C ILE A 347 -0.71 11.57 -19.20
N SER A 348 -1.78 12.36 -19.05
CA SER A 348 -2.22 13.31 -20.06
C SER A 348 -1.14 14.35 -20.34
N SER A 349 -1.03 14.77 -21.61
CA SER A 349 -0.17 15.90 -22.00
C SER A 349 -0.57 17.22 -21.34
N ASN A 350 -1.80 17.32 -20.84
CA ASN A 350 -2.31 18.48 -20.09
C ASN A 350 -1.90 18.47 -18.61
N SER A 351 -1.25 17.41 -18.14
CA SER A 351 -0.79 17.30 -16.75
C SER A 351 0.32 18.31 -16.45
N VAL A 352 0.23 18.96 -15.30
CA VAL A 352 1.16 19.98 -14.82
C VAL A 352 1.91 19.51 -13.58
N SER A 353 2.98 20.22 -13.20
CA SER A 353 3.73 19.89 -11.97
C SER A 353 2.82 19.99 -10.73
N ASN A 354 3.01 19.05 -9.79
CA ASN A 354 2.39 19.04 -8.48
C ASN A 354 3.37 19.46 -7.35
N ASP A 355 4.51 20.09 -7.68
CA ASP A 355 5.56 20.39 -6.70
C ASP A 355 5.13 21.33 -5.58
N GLY A 356 4.15 22.21 -5.83
CA GLY A 356 3.58 23.08 -4.80
C GLY A 356 2.93 22.30 -3.65
N TYR A 357 2.18 21.25 -3.99
CA TYR A 357 1.56 20.35 -3.00
C TYR A 357 2.61 19.62 -2.16
N PHE A 358 3.64 19.06 -2.81
CA PHE A 358 4.70 18.35 -2.11
C PHE A 358 5.50 19.28 -1.19
N SER A 359 5.91 20.45 -1.70
CA SER A 359 6.69 21.42 -0.91
C SER A 359 5.91 21.90 0.32
N LYS A 360 4.59 22.12 0.19
CA LYS A 360 3.72 22.47 1.32
C LYS A 360 3.70 21.36 2.38
N ASN A 361 3.51 20.10 1.97
CA ASN A 361 3.42 18.97 2.88
C ASN A 361 4.75 18.62 3.56
N ASP A 362 5.86 18.72 2.84
CA ASP A 362 7.22 18.55 3.40
C ASP A 362 7.51 19.57 4.50
N LEU A 363 7.10 20.83 4.30
CA LEU A 363 7.25 21.88 5.31
C LEU A 363 6.41 21.64 6.56
N LEU A 364 5.23 21.01 6.44
CA LEU A 364 4.41 20.63 7.59
C LEU A 364 5.08 19.53 8.40
N TYR A 365 5.52 18.46 7.72
CA TYR A 365 6.25 17.36 8.36
C TYR A 365 7.50 17.84 9.12
N GLN A 366 8.30 18.73 8.51
CA GLN A 366 9.50 19.28 9.15
C GLN A 366 9.21 20.17 10.37
N LYS A 367 8.02 20.76 10.48
CA LYS A 367 7.61 21.53 11.66
C LYS A 367 7.20 20.61 12.80
N GLU A 368 6.49 19.54 12.50
CA GLU A 368 6.03 18.57 13.49
C GLU A 368 7.18 17.72 14.03
N ALA A 369 8.12 17.30 13.19
CA ALA A 369 9.29 16.51 13.60
C ALA A 369 10.30 17.25 14.52
N LYS A 370 10.12 18.56 14.75
CA LYS A 370 10.96 19.37 15.65
C LYS A 370 10.39 19.48 17.07
N HIS A 371 9.23 18.90 17.31
CA HIS A 371 8.55 18.83 18.60
C HIS A 371 8.37 17.37 19.01
#